data_AF-A0A6G0IN51-F1
#
_entry.id   AF-A0A6G0IN51-F1
#
_cell.length_a   1.000
_cell.length_b   1.000
_cell.length_c   1.000
_cell.angle_alpha   90.00
_cell.angle_beta   90.00
_cell.angle_gamma   90.00
#
_symmetry.space_group_name_H-M   'P 1'
#
loop_
_entity.id
_entity.type
_entity.pdbx_description
1 polymer ?
#
loop_
_entity_poly.entity_id
_entity_poly.type
_entity_poly.pdbx_seq_one_letter_code
_entity_poly.pdbx_strand_id
1 'polypeptide(L)'
;MSSPDEANANANVEEKILQYEKFISDVMRRDLQRVLEQRDSVYEKISQYLQLKNTIQSLQDSDSQQLKTDVDLGCNFYVQAEVEDSSRIFVAVGYGFFVEMTHEEALRFIDKKTNQLTAFTDQLTKDSSKIKANIRMVLEGLRELQGLSDLPESRRREVY
;
A
#
# COMPACT_ATOMS: atom_id res chain seq x y z
N MET A 1 -18.31 9.33 52.74
CA MET A 1 -18.39 7.87 52.57
C MET A 1 -19.15 7.65 51.29
N SER A 2 -18.47 7.24 50.21
CA SER A 2 -19.08 7.06 48.90
C SER A 2 -19.95 5.80 48.90
N SER A 3 -21.11 5.87 48.22
CA SER A 3 -22.12 4.80 48.20
C SER A 3 -21.61 3.56 47.43
N PRO A 4 -21.96 2.33 47.86
CA PRO A 4 -21.50 1.09 47.23
C PRO A 4 -21.82 0.97 45.73
N ASP A 5 -22.88 1.65 45.26
CA ASP A 5 -23.28 1.65 43.85
C ASP A 5 -22.33 2.45 42.93
N GLU A 6 -21.68 3.50 43.45
CA GLU A 6 -20.72 4.31 42.66
C GLU A 6 -19.41 3.56 42.41
N ALA A 7 -18.95 2.77 43.39
CA ALA A 7 -17.74 1.95 43.25
C ALA A 7 -17.92 0.82 42.21
N ASN A 8 -19.12 0.25 42.14
CA ASN A 8 -19.44 -0.84 41.21
C ASN A 8 -19.64 -0.34 39.77
N ALA A 9 -20.19 0.87 39.60
CA ALA A 9 -20.29 1.54 38.31
C ALA A 9 -18.91 1.91 37.73
N ASN A 10 -18.01 2.43 38.56
CA ASN A 10 -16.64 2.78 38.14
C ASN A 10 -15.81 1.57 37.73
N ALA A 11 -15.91 0.46 38.46
CA ALA A 11 -15.24 -0.80 38.09
C ALA A 11 -15.72 -1.36 36.73
N ASN A 12 -17.02 -1.23 36.41
CA ASN A 12 -17.58 -1.66 35.13
C ASN A 12 -17.14 -0.75 33.96
N VAL A 13 -16.97 0.54 34.21
CA VAL A 13 -16.43 1.50 33.23
C VAL A 13 -14.97 1.23 32.94
N GLU A 14 -14.15 0.95 33.96
CA GLU A 14 -12.73 0.64 33.84
C GLU A 14 -12.48 -0.68 33.07
N GLU A 15 -13.32 -1.69 33.30
CA GLU A 15 -13.26 -2.96 32.56
C GLU A 15 -13.63 -2.79 31.08
N LYS A 16 -14.63 -1.96 30.77
CA LYS A 16 -14.99 -1.61 29.39
C LYS A 16 -13.89 -0.82 28.69
N ILE A 17 -13.25 0.13 29.39
CA ILE A 17 -12.10 0.88 28.87
C ILE A 17 -10.97 -0.08 28.48
N LEU A 18 -10.61 -1.01 29.36
CA LEU A 18 -9.57 -2.01 29.09
C LEU A 18 -9.92 -2.89 27.88
N GLN A 19 -11.19 -3.28 27.74
CA GLN A 19 -11.67 -4.03 26.57
C GLN A 19 -11.57 -3.21 25.28
N TYR A 20 -11.89 -1.92 25.30
CA TYR A 20 -11.77 -1.05 24.13
C TYR A 20 -10.32 -0.74 23.76
N GLU A 21 -9.44 -0.49 24.74
CA GLU A 21 -8.00 -0.34 24.49
C GLU A 21 -7.41 -1.61 23.86
N LYS A 22 -7.78 -2.77 24.40
CA LYS A 22 -7.37 -4.06 23.85
C LYS A 22 -7.92 -4.26 22.44
N PHE A 23 -9.18 -3.91 22.17
CA PHE A 23 -9.78 -3.99 20.84
C PHE A 23 -9.10 -3.05 19.83
N ILE A 24 -8.79 -1.81 20.22
CA ILE A 24 -8.04 -0.86 19.39
C ILE A 24 -6.67 -1.43 19.05
N SER A 25 -5.94 -1.92 20.05
CA SER A 25 -4.57 -2.41 19.87
C SER A 25 -4.52 -3.74 19.09
N ASP A 26 -5.37 -4.70 19.44
CA ASP A 26 -5.29 -6.05 18.89
C ASP A 26 -6.01 -6.22 17.56
N VAL A 27 -7.05 -5.42 17.29
CA VAL A 27 -7.83 -5.55 16.05
C VAL A 27 -7.57 -4.37 15.14
N MET A 28 -7.90 -3.15 15.58
CA MET A 28 -7.91 -2.00 14.66
C MET A 28 -6.52 -1.59 14.18
N ARG A 29 -5.50 -1.64 15.05
CA ARG A 29 -4.10 -1.37 14.65
C ARG A 29 -3.55 -2.48 13.74
N ARG A 30 -3.88 -3.74 13.99
CA ARG A 30 -3.47 -4.86 13.12
C ARG A 30 -4.15 -4.77 11.75
N ASP A 31 -5.43 -4.45 11.71
CA ASP A 31 -6.16 -4.24 10.45
C ASP A 31 -5.60 -3.06 9.67
N LEU A 32 -5.29 -1.95 10.34
CA LEU A 32 -4.63 -0.81 9.71
C LEU A 32 -3.28 -1.21 9.12
N GLN A 33 -2.46 -1.96 9.86
CA GLN A 33 -1.17 -2.45 9.37
C GLN A 33 -1.34 -3.33 8.13
N ARG A 34 -2.29 -4.28 8.14
CA ARG A 34 -2.56 -5.15 6.99
C ARG A 34 -2.99 -4.38 5.75
N VAL A 35 -3.84 -3.36 5.90
CA VAL A 35 -4.27 -2.52 4.77
C VAL A 35 -3.10 -1.71 4.21
N LEU A 36 -2.20 -1.20 5.07
CA LEU A 36 -1.00 -0.50 4.63
C LEU A 36 -0.02 -1.44 3.89
N GLU A 37 0.24 -2.63 4.42
CA GLU A 37 1.09 -3.63 3.76
C GLU A 37 0.51 -4.04 2.39
N GLN A 38 -0.81 -4.24 2.31
CA GLN A 38 -1.47 -4.52 1.03
C GLN A 38 -1.28 -3.36 0.05
N ARG A 39 -1.48 -2.12 0.50
CA ARG A 39 -1.29 -0.93 -0.34
C ARG A 39 0.15 -0.83 -0.85
N ASP A 40 1.14 -1.07 0.01
CA ASP A 40 2.55 -1.00 -0.34
C ASP A 40 2.91 -2.06 -1.39
N SER A 41 2.39 -3.29 -1.25
CA SER A 41 2.56 -4.36 -2.26
C SER A 41 1.94 -4.00 -3.62
N VAL A 42 0.88 -3.20 -3.65
CA VAL A 42 0.24 -2.73 -4.88
C VAL A 42 1.08 -1.62 -5.51
N TYR A 43 1.65 -0.72 -4.71
CA TYR A 43 2.59 0.30 -5.20
C TYR A 43 3.87 -0.29 -5.78
N GLU A 44 4.42 -1.35 -5.19
CA GLU A 44 5.56 -2.06 -5.78
C GLU A 44 5.23 -2.59 -7.17
N LYS A 45 4.05 -3.20 -7.35
CA LYS A 45 3.58 -3.66 -8.66
C LYS A 45 3.41 -2.52 -9.65
N ILE A 46 2.84 -1.38 -9.22
CA ILE A 46 2.72 -0.18 -10.06
C ILE A 46 4.11 0.30 -10.49
N SER A 47 5.09 0.33 -9.58
CA SER A 47 6.47 0.72 -9.88
C SER A 47 7.11 -0.18 -10.93
N GLN A 48 6.94 -1.50 -10.81
CA GLN A 48 7.43 -2.46 -11.81
C GLN A 48 6.80 -2.23 -13.19
N TYR A 49 5.49 -1.95 -13.24
CA TYR A 49 4.81 -1.63 -14.50
C TYR A 49 5.30 -0.31 -15.12
N LEU A 50 5.58 0.72 -14.31
CA LEU A 50 6.15 1.98 -14.78
C LEU A 50 7.59 1.80 -15.30
N GLN A 51 8.41 0.99 -14.63
CA GLN A 51 9.73 0.63 -15.12
C GLN A 51 9.65 -0.07 -16.46
N LEU A 52 8.77 -1.07 -16.61
CA LEU A 52 8.54 -1.77 -17.86
C LEU A 52 8.11 -0.81 -18.99
N LYS A 53 7.21 0.15 -18.69
CA LYS A 53 6.78 1.18 -19.63
C LYS A 53 7.96 2.02 -20.14
N ASN A 54 8.82 2.47 -19.23
CA ASN A 54 9.99 3.26 -19.59
C ASN A 54 10.97 2.45 -20.45
N THR A 55 11.21 1.18 -20.11
CA THR A 55 12.06 0.28 -20.91
C THR A 55 11.49 0.09 -22.32
N ILE A 56 10.19 -0.15 -22.45
CA ILE A 56 9.53 -0.27 -23.76
C ILE A 56 9.70 1.01 -24.59
N GLN A 57 9.50 2.17 -23.98
CA GLN A 57 9.66 3.45 -24.69
C GLN A 57 11.10 3.64 -25.16
N SER A 58 12.09 3.35 -24.32
CA SER A 58 13.52 3.41 -24.71
C SER A 58 13.87 2.43 -25.84
N LEU A 59 13.23 1.26 -25.88
CA LEU A 59 13.38 0.31 -26.97
C LEU A 59 12.75 0.83 -28.27
N GLN A 60 11.61 1.52 -28.21
CA GLN A 60 10.98 2.14 -29.38
C GLN A 60 11.77 3.32 -29.94
N ASP A 61 12.41 4.11 -29.08
CA ASP A 61 13.23 5.26 -29.48
C ASP A 61 14.56 4.83 -30.12
N SER A 62 14.96 3.57 -29.90
CA SER A 62 16.14 2.99 -30.52
C SER A 62 15.77 2.46 -31.91
N ASP A 63 16.10 3.19 -32.98
CA ASP A 63 15.81 2.83 -34.38
C ASP A 63 16.40 1.47 -34.84
N SER A 64 17.20 0.82 -34.01
CA SER A 64 17.80 -0.49 -34.24
C SER A 64 16.89 -1.63 -33.74
N GLN A 65 16.47 -2.50 -34.65
CA GLN A 65 15.75 -3.76 -34.33
C GLN A 65 16.60 -4.76 -33.52
N GLN A 66 17.92 -4.55 -33.50
CA GLN A 66 18.87 -5.40 -32.76
C GLN A 66 19.21 -4.75 -31.41
N LEU A 67 19.05 -5.51 -30.33
CA LEU A 67 19.37 -5.05 -28.97
C LEU A 67 20.52 -5.87 -28.41
N LYS A 68 21.65 -5.20 -28.10
CA LYS A 68 22.75 -5.79 -27.33
C LYS A 68 22.57 -5.42 -25.86
N THR A 69 22.48 -6.42 -25.00
CA THR A 69 22.23 -6.24 -23.57
C THR A 69 23.00 -7.24 -22.73
N ASP A 70 23.42 -6.83 -21.53
CA ASP A 70 24.06 -7.72 -20.57
C ASP A 70 22.98 -8.33 -19.67
N VAL A 71 22.83 -9.65 -19.75
CA VAL A 71 21.85 -10.42 -18.99
C VAL A 71 22.51 -11.02 -17.75
N ASP A 72 21.95 -10.75 -16.58
CA ASP A 72 22.37 -11.39 -15.33
C ASP A 72 21.86 -12.83 -15.27
N LEU A 73 22.78 -13.79 -15.11
CA LEU A 73 22.49 -15.21 -14.91
C LEU A 73 22.42 -15.59 -13.43
N GLY A 74 22.69 -14.65 -12.52
CA GLY A 74 22.66 -14.83 -11.07
C GLY A 74 24.03 -14.57 -10.41
N CYS A 75 24.00 -14.25 -9.11
CA CYS A 75 25.21 -13.94 -8.32
C CYS A 75 26.08 -12.82 -8.95
N ASN A 76 25.47 -11.84 -9.60
CA ASN A 76 26.14 -10.77 -10.36
C ASN A 76 27.03 -11.31 -11.51
N PHE A 77 26.59 -12.38 -12.17
CA PHE A 77 27.28 -12.94 -13.33
C PHE A 77 26.55 -12.56 -14.61
N TYR A 78 27.16 -11.71 -15.42
CA TYR A 78 26.54 -11.12 -16.60
C TYR A 78 27.08 -11.74 -17.89
N VAL A 79 26.20 -11.97 -18.86
CA VAL A 79 26.55 -12.40 -20.22
C VAL A 79 25.99 -11.44 -21.25
N GLN A 80 26.78 -11.15 -22.29
CA GLN A 80 26.33 -10.32 -23.39
C GLN A 80 25.39 -11.13 -24.29
N ALA A 81 24.16 -10.65 -24.44
CA ALA A 81 23.16 -11.21 -25.34
C ALA A 81 22.84 -10.22 -26.47
N GLU A 82 22.56 -10.77 -27.64
CA GLU A 82 22.08 -10.02 -28.80
C GLU A 82 20.68 -10.54 -29.15
N VAL A 83 19.71 -9.63 -29.15
CA VAL A 83 18.34 -9.90 -29.55
C VAL A 83 18.21 -9.49 -31.01
N GLU A 84 17.85 -10.45 -31.87
CA GLU A 84 17.74 -10.24 -33.33
C GLU A 84 16.54 -9.38 -33.72
N ASP A 85 15.43 -9.51 -32.98
CA ASP A 85 14.18 -8.77 -33.20
C ASP A 85 13.64 -8.27 -31.85
N SER A 86 13.74 -6.96 -31.62
CA SER A 86 13.20 -6.30 -30.44
C SER A 86 11.73 -5.89 -30.59
N SER A 87 11.06 -6.15 -31.71
CA SER A 87 9.69 -5.66 -32.00
C SER A 87 8.59 -6.22 -31.08
N ARG A 88 8.85 -7.36 -30.43
CA ARG A 88 7.91 -8.09 -29.58
C ARG A 88 8.53 -8.43 -28.24
N ILE A 89 7.69 -8.42 -27.22
CA ILE A 89 8.08 -8.74 -25.85
C ILE A 89 7.10 -9.73 -25.22
N PHE A 90 7.60 -10.52 -24.28
CA PHE A 90 6.76 -11.39 -23.45
C PHE A 90 6.35 -10.67 -22.17
N VAL A 91 5.04 -10.41 -22.02
CA VAL A 91 4.48 -9.78 -20.82
C VAL A 91 3.83 -10.84 -19.95
N ALA A 92 4.22 -10.89 -18.67
CA ALA A 92 3.57 -11.75 -17.68
C ALA A 92 2.14 -11.25 -17.39
N VAL A 93 1.13 -12.03 -17.77
CA VAL A 93 -0.29 -11.67 -17.56
C VAL A 93 -0.87 -12.24 -16.27
N GLY A 94 -0.21 -13.24 -15.68
CA GLY A 94 -0.56 -13.87 -14.40
C GLY A 94 -0.52 -15.39 -14.46
N TYR A 95 -0.53 -16.05 -13.30
CA TYR A 95 -0.55 -17.52 -13.16
C TYR A 95 0.55 -18.26 -13.94
N GLY A 96 1.71 -17.63 -14.15
CA GLY A 96 2.81 -18.21 -14.92
C GLY A 96 2.64 -18.14 -16.44
N PHE A 97 1.60 -17.46 -16.94
CA PHE A 97 1.42 -17.23 -18.37
C PHE A 97 2.09 -15.94 -18.82
N PHE A 98 2.78 -16.06 -19.96
CA PHE A 98 3.43 -14.97 -20.67
C PHE A 98 2.79 -14.86 -22.05
N VAL A 99 2.42 -13.64 -22.42
CA VAL A 99 1.82 -13.37 -23.73
C VAL A 99 2.80 -12.53 -24.52
N GLU A 100 3.06 -12.97 -25.75
CA GLU A 100 3.82 -12.20 -26.73
C GLU A 100 2.96 -11.02 -27.21
N MET A 101 3.48 -9.81 -27.03
CA MET A 101 2.81 -8.56 -27.38
C MET A 101 3.75 -7.66 -28.16
N THR A 102 3.19 -6.87 -29.07
CA THR A 102 3.91 -5.73 -29.64
C THR A 102 4.09 -4.63 -28.60
N HIS A 103 5.03 -3.71 -28.81
CA HIS A 103 5.25 -2.57 -27.92
C HIS A 103 3.96 -1.77 -27.64
N GLU A 104 3.16 -1.47 -28.67
CA GLU A 104 1.92 -0.72 -28.50
C GLU A 104 0.87 -1.49 -27.68
N GLU A 105 0.75 -2.80 -27.90
CA GLU A 105 -0.17 -3.66 -27.15
C GLU A 105 0.25 -3.73 -25.68
N ALA A 106 1.55 -3.86 -25.43
CA ALA A 106 2.10 -3.88 -24.08
C ALA A 106 1.87 -2.53 -23.37
N LEU A 107 2.08 -1.40 -24.03
CA LEU A 107 1.80 -0.07 -23.47
C LEU A 107 0.31 0.07 -23.09
N ARG A 108 -0.61 -0.34 -23.98
CA ARG A 108 -2.06 -0.34 -23.68
C ARG A 108 -2.40 -1.26 -22.50
N PHE A 109 -1.77 -2.43 -22.42
CA PHE A 109 -1.95 -3.36 -21.32
C PHE A 109 -1.46 -2.77 -19.98
N ILE A 110 -0.27 -2.17 -19.98
CA ILE A 110 0.34 -1.54 -18.81
C ILE A 110 -0.52 -0.39 -18.32
N ASP A 111 -0.98 0.50 -19.20
CA ASP A 111 -1.85 1.62 -18.83
C ASP A 111 -3.16 1.13 -18.21
N LYS A 112 -3.80 0.11 -18.81
CA LYS A 112 -5.02 -0.49 -18.26
C LYS A 112 -4.77 -1.13 -16.88
N LYS A 113 -3.67 -1.86 -16.72
CA LYS A 113 -3.31 -2.49 -15.44
C LYS A 113 -2.97 -1.47 -14.38
N THR A 114 -2.23 -0.43 -14.73
CA THR A 114 -1.84 0.65 -13.81
C THR A 114 -3.07 1.39 -13.32
N ASN A 115 -4.01 1.74 -14.21
CA ASN A 115 -5.27 2.38 -13.82
C ASN A 115 -6.11 1.51 -12.88
N GLN A 116 -6.17 0.19 -13.13
CA GLN A 116 -6.86 -0.75 -12.23
C GLN A 116 -6.19 -0.82 -10.85
N LEU A 117 -4.85 -0.89 -10.80
CA LEU A 117 -4.10 -0.94 -9.55
C LEU A 117 -4.22 0.38 -8.79
N THR A 118 -4.16 1.53 -9.46
CA THR A 118 -4.37 2.85 -8.84
C THR A 118 -5.76 2.96 -8.23
N ALA A 119 -6.82 2.55 -8.96
CA ALA A 119 -8.17 2.55 -8.41
C ALA A 119 -8.31 1.64 -7.17
N PHE A 120 -7.60 0.50 -7.16
CA PHE A 120 -7.55 -0.39 -6.00
C PHE A 120 -6.81 0.26 -4.81
N THR A 121 -5.69 0.93 -5.07
CA THR A 121 -4.94 1.70 -4.07
C THR A 121 -5.75 2.85 -3.48
N ASP A 122 -6.55 3.55 -4.29
CA ASP A 122 -7.44 4.61 -3.81
C ASP A 122 -8.50 4.05 -2.85
N GLN A 123 -9.04 2.86 -3.17
CA GLN A 123 -9.99 2.18 -2.30
C GLN A 123 -9.33 1.77 -0.96
N LEU A 124 -8.14 1.16 -1.00
CA LEU A 124 -7.37 0.83 0.20
C LEU A 124 -7.04 2.08 1.03
N THR A 125 -6.77 3.22 0.39
CA THR A 125 -6.49 4.49 1.05
C THR A 125 -7.72 5.04 1.78
N LYS A 126 -8.91 4.93 1.15
CA LYS A 126 -10.19 5.28 1.80
C LYS A 126 -10.44 4.38 3.01
N ASP A 127 -10.20 3.09 2.89
CA ASP A 127 -10.45 2.15 3.97
C ASP A 127 -9.45 2.33 5.13
N SER A 128 -8.18 2.61 4.81
CA SER A 128 -7.17 3.04 5.79
C SER A 128 -7.62 4.28 6.57
N SER A 129 -8.17 5.27 5.86
CA SER A 129 -8.63 6.53 6.45
C SER A 129 -9.83 6.32 7.38
N LYS A 130 -10.77 5.45 7.00
CA LYS A 130 -11.91 5.07 7.85
C LYS A 130 -11.44 4.38 9.13
N ILE A 131 -10.51 3.41 9.03
CA ILE A 131 -9.97 2.72 10.20
C ILE A 131 -9.27 3.71 11.14
N LYS A 132 -8.45 4.62 10.60
CA LYS A 132 -7.80 5.68 11.39
C LYS A 132 -8.81 6.60 12.08
N ALA A 133 -9.86 7.01 11.38
CA ALA A 133 -10.93 7.85 11.95
C ALA A 133 -11.65 7.13 13.09
N ASN A 134 -11.99 5.85 12.90
CA ASN A 134 -12.65 5.05 13.94
C ASN A 134 -11.75 4.86 15.16
N ILE A 135 -10.46 4.58 14.98
CA ILE A 135 -9.48 4.50 16.08
C ILE A 135 -9.46 5.82 16.85
N ARG A 136 -9.38 6.95 16.14
CA ARG A 136 -9.36 8.28 16.77
C ARG A 136 -10.65 8.55 17.55
N MET A 137 -11.82 8.24 16.98
CA MET A 137 -13.11 8.43 17.64
C MET A 137 -13.23 7.61 18.93
N VAL A 138 -12.82 6.34 18.91
CA VAL A 138 -12.86 5.49 20.12
C VAL A 138 -11.88 6.00 21.18
N LEU A 139 -10.67 6.42 20.77
CA LEU A 139 -9.69 6.98 21.71
C LEU A 139 -10.18 8.28 22.38
N GLU A 140 -10.78 9.21 21.62
CA GLU A 140 -11.35 10.43 22.21
C GLU A 140 -12.54 10.11 23.12
N GLY A 141 -13.41 9.17 22.72
CA GLY A 141 -14.53 8.72 23.56
C GLY A 141 -14.07 8.08 24.88
N LEU A 142 -12.99 7.30 24.87
CA LEU A 142 -12.37 6.78 26.08
C LEU A 142 -11.76 7.89 26.94
N ARG A 143 -11.16 8.90 26.31
CA ARG A 143 -10.57 10.06 27.00
C ARG A 143 -11.62 10.90 27.75
N GLU A 144 -12.79 11.10 27.13
CA GLU A 144 -13.94 11.75 27.76
C GLU A 144 -14.47 10.94 28.95
N LEU A 145 -14.59 9.62 28.81
CA LEU A 145 -15.03 8.72 29.89
C LEU A 145 -14.06 8.67 31.07
N GLN A 146 -12.76 8.86 30.82
CA GLN A 146 -11.72 8.94 31.86
C GLN A 146 -11.61 10.32 32.52
N GLY A 147 -12.40 11.33 32.08
CA GLY A 147 -12.36 12.69 32.64
C GLY A 147 -11.04 13.42 32.38
N LEU A 148 -10.22 12.95 31.42
CA LEU A 148 -8.96 13.57 31.04
C LEU A 148 -9.23 14.73 30.07
N SER A 149 -9.30 15.95 30.60
CA SER A 149 -9.42 17.21 29.85
C SER A 149 -8.26 17.40 28.85
N ASP A 150 -8.55 18.04 27.72
CA ASP A 150 -7.63 18.30 26.59
C ASP A 150 -6.18 18.57 26.96
N LEU A 151 -5.27 17.77 26.39
CA LEU A 151 -3.90 18.22 26.19
C LEU A 151 -3.94 19.32 25.12
N PRO A 152 -3.33 20.50 25.36
CA PRO A 152 -3.31 21.57 24.38
C PRO A 152 -2.66 21.07 23.09
N GLU A 153 -3.33 21.32 21.96
CA GLU A 153 -2.83 21.00 20.63
C GLU A 153 -1.36 21.40 20.53
N SER A 154 -0.47 20.41 20.40
CA SER A 154 0.92 20.63 20.07
C SER A 154 0.95 21.20 18.66
N ARG A 155 0.93 22.54 18.63
CA ARG A 155 1.23 23.47 17.53
C ARG A 155 1.94 22.72 16.40
N ARG A 156 1.21 22.47 15.30
CA ARG A 156 1.81 22.08 14.02
C ARG A 156 2.97 23.02 13.77
N ARG A 157 4.21 22.54 13.93
CA ARG A 157 5.36 23.23 13.37
C ARG A 157 5.27 22.99 11.87
N GLU A 158 4.77 23.98 11.17
CA GLU A 158 5.01 24.14 9.74
C GLU A 158 6.54 24.12 9.55
N VAL A 159 7.02 23.09 8.87
CA VAL A 159 8.39 23.05 8.36
C VAL A 159 8.26 23.48 6.90
N TYR A 160 8.79 24.66 6.62
CA TYR A 160 9.06 25.18 5.27
C TYR A 160 10.11 24.32 4.56
#